data_AF-A0A2V5VDK0-F1
#
_entry.id   AF-A0A2V5VDK0-F1
#
_cell.length_a   1.000
_cell.length_b   1.000
_cell.length_c   1.000
_cell.angle_alpha   90.00
_cell.angle_beta   90.00
_cell.angle_gamma   90.00
#
_symmetry.space_group_name_H-M   'P 1'
#
loop_
_entity.id
_entity.type
_entity.pdbx_description
1 polymer ?
#
loop_
_entity_poly.entity_id
_entity_poly.type
_entity_poly.pdbx_seq_one_letter_code
_entity_poly.pdbx_strand_id
1 'polypeptide(L)'
;MKNLHKAMVAISISAAAMVSVSARADIVSSTSSSWQTSSTSWNVDTNNDNVSSFTAHVGSELINISTVGIVDTGSGNATATPGTKDTLFTSITFDPTNNVFTSFSFQGQLAILGDIFVEVNDNFGNTFTFTNVPKSSVFGPFGAAAVAGTGQYIDKVKVYTTLPENFNSIKLVDFGNYTVAGAVPEPSTWAMMMLGFFGVGFLAYRRKNQGSVRLA
;
A
#
# COMPACT_ATOMS: atom_id res chain seq x y z
N MET A 1 5.16 26.29 -71.81
CA MET A 1 6.46 26.20 -71.11
C MET A 1 6.25 26.68 -69.68
N LYS A 2 6.58 25.83 -68.69
CA LYS A 2 7.01 26.16 -67.31
C LYS A 2 5.98 26.88 -66.41
N ASN A 3 5.65 26.54 -65.16
CA ASN A 3 6.03 25.52 -64.17
C ASN A 3 4.88 25.52 -63.12
N LEU A 4 4.29 24.37 -62.77
CA LEU A 4 4.49 23.68 -61.49
C LEU A 4 4.41 24.59 -60.22
N HIS A 5 3.19 24.88 -59.75
CA HIS A 5 2.98 25.35 -58.38
C HIS A 5 3.05 24.16 -57.42
N LYS A 6 4.14 24.11 -56.66
CA LYS A 6 4.50 23.06 -55.72
C LYS A 6 3.49 22.97 -54.57
N ALA A 7 3.06 21.74 -54.31
CA ALA A 7 2.42 21.33 -53.08
C ALA A 7 3.32 21.63 -51.86
N MET A 8 2.77 22.25 -50.83
CA MET A 8 3.39 22.35 -49.51
C MET A 8 2.45 21.66 -48.52
N VAL A 9 2.62 20.35 -48.36
CA VAL A 9 1.98 19.58 -47.29
C VAL A 9 2.84 19.80 -46.04
N ALA A 10 2.36 20.63 -45.12
CA ALA A 10 2.96 20.78 -43.80
C ALA A 10 2.54 19.59 -42.93
N ILE A 11 3.46 18.65 -42.69
CA ILE A 11 3.27 17.60 -41.69
C ILE A 11 3.66 18.19 -40.34
N SER A 12 2.67 18.66 -39.59
CA SER A 12 2.81 19.03 -38.19
C SER A 12 2.90 17.75 -37.35
N ILE A 13 4.10 17.37 -36.93
CA ILE A 13 4.31 16.33 -35.92
C ILE A 13 4.05 16.97 -34.57
N SER A 14 2.82 16.85 -34.06
CA SER A 14 2.50 17.17 -32.68
C SER A 14 3.14 16.13 -31.77
N ALA A 15 4.31 16.45 -31.21
CA ALA A 15 4.92 15.68 -30.14
C ALA A 15 4.15 15.94 -28.83
N ALA A 16 3.07 15.19 -28.61
CA ALA A 16 2.47 15.10 -27.29
C ALA A 16 3.40 14.23 -26.43
N ALA A 17 4.30 14.88 -25.66
CA ALA A 17 5.05 14.21 -24.61
C ALA A 17 4.05 13.76 -23.53
N MET A 18 3.58 12.53 -23.63
CA MET A 18 2.84 11.89 -22.55
C MET A 18 3.83 11.69 -21.40
N VAL A 19 3.71 12.53 -20.37
CA VAL A 19 4.40 12.31 -19.10
C VAL A 19 3.72 11.10 -18.46
N SER A 20 4.22 9.91 -18.74
CA SER A 20 3.77 8.69 -18.09
C SER A 20 4.21 8.74 -16.63
N VAL A 21 3.32 9.15 -15.75
CA VAL A 21 3.53 8.98 -14.31
C VAL A 21 3.38 7.50 -14.04
N SER A 22 4.46 6.83 -13.64
CA SER A 22 4.39 5.42 -13.25
C SER A 22 3.46 5.31 -12.06
N ALA A 23 2.39 4.50 -12.17
CA ALA A 23 1.59 4.12 -11.02
C ALA A 23 2.51 3.29 -10.10
N ARG A 24 3.00 3.91 -9.02
CA ARG A 24 3.71 3.19 -7.97
C ARG A 24 2.68 2.76 -6.93
N ALA A 25 2.55 1.46 -6.70
CA ALA A 25 1.89 0.97 -5.49
C ALA A 25 2.95 1.02 -4.39
N ASP A 26 2.69 1.81 -3.35
CA ASP A 26 3.69 2.10 -2.32
C ASP A 26 3.44 1.25 -1.05
N ILE A 27 2.16 1.01 -0.72
CA ILE A 27 1.75 -0.04 0.23
C ILE A 27 0.96 -1.12 -0.51
N VAL A 28 1.28 -2.38 -0.23
CA VAL A 28 0.63 -3.56 -0.82
C VAL A 28 -0.03 -4.40 0.28
N SER A 29 -1.24 -4.90 0.02
CA SER A 29 -1.94 -5.83 0.91
C SER A 29 -1.73 -7.29 0.52
N SER A 30 -1.77 -8.19 1.50
CA SER A 30 -1.80 -9.64 1.30
C SER A 30 -2.79 -10.30 2.26
N THR A 31 -3.39 -11.40 1.83
CA THR A 31 -4.22 -12.28 2.65
C THR A 31 -3.58 -13.65 2.92
N SER A 32 -2.33 -13.85 2.49
CA SER A 32 -1.61 -15.11 2.73
C SER A 32 -0.71 -15.03 3.95
N SER A 33 -0.54 -16.16 4.64
CA SER A 33 0.34 -16.29 5.81
C SER A 33 1.83 -16.26 5.47
N SER A 34 2.19 -16.38 4.20
CA SER A 34 3.57 -16.45 3.71
C SER A 34 4.35 -15.12 3.76
N TRP A 35 3.68 -14.01 4.11
CA TRP A 35 4.28 -12.67 4.19
C TRP A 35 4.75 -12.30 5.59
N GLN A 36 4.37 -13.07 6.60
CA GLN A 36 4.71 -12.81 7.99
C GLN A 36 6.15 -13.30 8.26
N THR A 37 7.14 -12.42 8.04
CA THR A 37 8.51 -12.63 8.54
C THR A 37 8.90 -11.48 9.46
N SER A 38 9.71 -11.78 10.48
CA SER A 38 10.21 -10.85 11.51
C SER A 38 9.19 -9.80 11.96
N SER A 39 8.03 -10.27 12.41
CA SER A 39 7.02 -9.43 13.05
C SER A 39 7.17 -9.50 14.57
N THR A 40 6.82 -8.40 15.24
CA THR A 40 6.71 -8.33 16.70
C THR A 40 5.25 -8.06 17.01
N SER A 41 4.66 -8.95 17.80
CA SER A 41 3.27 -8.77 18.24
C SER A 41 3.14 -7.53 19.11
N TRP A 42 1.97 -6.90 19.03
CA TRP A 42 1.60 -5.94 20.05
C TRP A 42 1.56 -6.60 21.42
N ASN A 43 1.82 -5.81 22.45
CA ASN A 43 1.87 -6.24 23.83
C ASN A 43 1.17 -5.20 24.69
N VAL A 44 0.03 -5.57 25.26
CA VAL A 44 -0.72 -4.74 26.18
C VAL A 44 -0.15 -4.93 27.59
N ASP A 45 0.30 -3.86 28.25
CA ASP A 45 1.02 -4.00 29.53
C ASP A 45 0.09 -4.45 30.68
N THR A 46 -1.14 -3.96 30.69
CA THR A 46 -2.15 -4.23 31.72
C THR A 46 -3.49 -4.51 31.09
N ASN A 47 -4.27 -5.39 31.71
CA ASN A 47 -5.65 -5.62 31.27
C ASN A 47 -6.41 -4.29 31.18
N ASN A 48 -7.18 -4.12 30.11
CA ASN A 48 -8.10 -3.01 29.97
C ASN A 48 -9.52 -3.55 29.94
N ASP A 49 -10.40 -2.96 30.77
CA ASP A 49 -11.80 -3.34 30.85
C ASP A 49 -12.68 -2.14 30.46
N ASN A 50 -13.51 -2.33 29.44
CA ASN A 50 -14.51 -1.40 28.93
C ASN A 50 -13.94 -0.02 28.55
N VAL A 51 -12.80 0.00 27.85
CA VAL A 51 -12.13 1.23 27.40
C VAL A 51 -12.37 1.48 25.91
N SER A 52 -12.32 2.73 25.48
CA SER A 52 -12.31 3.10 24.05
C SER A 52 -10.94 3.55 23.55
N SER A 53 -9.94 3.57 24.43
CA SER A 53 -8.56 3.93 24.12
C SER A 53 -7.63 3.37 25.18
N PHE A 54 -6.46 2.90 24.75
CA PHE A 54 -5.40 2.38 25.61
C PHE A 54 -4.07 2.40 24.86
N THR A 55 -2.99 2.05 25.53
CA THR A 55 -1.66 1.94 24.93
C THR A 55 -1.19 0.50 24.93
N ALA A 56 -0.39 0.16 23.93
CA ALA A 56 0.34 -1.09 23.86
C ALA A 56 1.76 -0.82 23.37
N HIS A 57 2.61 -1.83 23.45
CA HIS A 57 3.97 -1.79 22.94
C HIS A 57 4.16 -2.79 21.80
N VAL A 58 5.01 -2.47 20.84
CA VAL A 58 5.61 -3.45 19.93
C VAL A 58 7.12 -3.34 20.06
N GLY A 59 7.73 -4.34 20.70
CA GLY A 59 9.13 -4.23 21.10
C GLY A 59 9.32 -3.08 22.08
N SER A 60 10.14 -2.09 21.71
CA SER A 60 10.35 -0.85 22.47
C SER A 60 9.37 0.27 22.11
N GLU A 61 8.58 0.12 21.05
CA GLU A 61 7.78 1.20 20.49
C GLU A 61 6.40 1.26 21.13
N LEU A 62 5.96 2.46 21.50
CA LEU A 62 4.60 2.70 21.97
C LEU A 62 3.65 2.79 20.78
N ILE A 63 2.48 2.18 20.92
CA ILE A 63 1.36 2.29 19.98
C ILE A 63 0.15 2.79 20.75
N ASN A 64 -0.45 3.87 20.27
CA ASN A 64 -1.73 4.34 20.78
C ASN A 64 -2.86 3.59 20.08
N ILE A 65 -3.85 3.16 20.85
CA ILE A 65 -5.03 2.46 20.34
C ILE A 65 -6.27 3.27 20.66
N SER A 66 -7.14 3.40 19.67
CA SER A 66 -8.47 3.96 19.84
C SER A 66 -9.50 3.11 19.12
N THR A 67 -10.71 3.00 19.67
CA THR A 67 -11.78 2.19 19.11
C THR A 67 -13.05 3.02 18.98
N VAL A 68 -13.90 2.61 18.04
CA VAL A 68 -15.34 2.93 18.11
C VAL A 68 -15.99 1.74 18.78
N GLY A 69 -16.76 2.00 19.83
CA GLY A 69 -17.15 0.99 20.81
C GLY A 69 -16.17 0.92 21.99
N ILE A 70 -16.56 0.17 23.01
CA ILE A 70 -15.74 -0.13 24.19
C ILE A 70 -15.19 -1.55 24.07
N VAL A 71 -13.93 -1.73 24.40
CA VAL A 71 -13.23 -3.02 24.28
C VAL A 71 -12.61 -3.46 25.59
N ASP A 72 -12.48 -4.77 25.72
CA ASP A 72 -11.69 -5.44 26.75
C ASP A 72 -10.42 -6.02 26.10
N THR A 73 -9.29 -5.95 26.80
CA THR A 73 -8.03 -6.62 26.43
C THR A 73 -7.38 -7.23 27.67
N GLY A 74 -6.78 -8.41 27.53
CA GLY A 74 -5.83 -8.92 28.53
C GLY A 74 -4.46 -8.26 28.41
N SER A 75 -3.54 -8.56 29.31
CA SER A 75 -2.11 -8.24 29.16
C SER A 75 -1.39 -9.21 28.22
N GLY A 76 -0.25 -8.81 27.63
CA GLY A 76 0.51 -9.65 26.70
C GLY A 76 0.13 -9.40 25.25
N ASN A 77 0.37 -10.41 24.39
CA ASN A 77 -0.18 -10.46 23.02
C ASN A 77 -1.70 -10.66 23.09
N ALA A 78 -2.40 -9.57 23.38
CA ALA A 78 -3.80 -9.58 23.73
C ALA A 78 -4.70 -9.78 22.51
N THR A 79 -5.91 -10.24 22.77
CA THR A 79 -7.03 -10.13 21.84
C THR A 79 -7.92 -8.99 22.35
N ALA A 80 -8.31 -8.07 21.46
CA ALA A 80 -9.34 -7.10 21.76
C ALA A 80 -10.71 -7.70 21.48
N THR A 81 -11.58 -7.70 22.48
CA THR A 81 -12.97 -8.15 22.38
C THR A 81 -13.92 -7.01 22.73
N PRO A 82 -15.18 -7.05 22.29
CA PRO A 82 -16.21 -6.14 22.80
C PRO A 82 -16.25 -6.16 24.34
N GLY A 83 -16.40 -4.99 24.95
CA GLY A 83 -16.65 -4.88 26.38
C GLY A 83 -17.94 -5.58 26.78
N THR A 84 -18.15 -5.82 28.08
CA THR A 84 -19.25 -6.65 28.64
C THR A 84 -20.67 -6.20 28.21
N LYS A 85 -20.82 -5.03 27.57
CA LYS A 85 -22.09 -4.52 26.99
C LYS A 85 -21.91 -3.80 25.67
N ASP A 86 -20.79 -3.95 24.97
CA ASP A 86 -20.59 -3.22 23.73
C ASP A 86 -21.37 -3.83 22.57
N THR A 87 -22.03 -2.97 21.81
CA THR A 87 -22.71 -3.31 20.56
C THR A 87 -22.15 -2.52 19.38
N LEU A 88 -21.05 -1.79 19.58
CA LEU A 88 -20.52 -0.81 18.63
C LEU A 88 -19.03 -0.98 18.35
N PHE A 89 -18.41 -2.11 18.71
CA PHE A 89 -17.02 -2.42 18.35
C PHE A 89 -16.89 -2.56 16.83
N THR A 90 -16.79 -1.42 16.15
CA THR A 90 -16.87 -1.29 14.68
C THR A 90 -15.56 -0.82 14.09
N SER A 91 -14.65 -0.30 14.91
CA SER A 91 -13.30 0.02 14.48
C SER A 91 -12.28 -0.08 15.60
N ILE A 92 -11.06 -0.39 15.20
CA ILE A 92 -9.85 -0.25 16.00
C ILE A 92 -8.81 0.48 15.15
N THR A 93 -8.19 1.49 15.73
CA THR A 93 -7.12 2.28 15.11
C THR A 93 -5.86 2.11 15.91
N PHE A 94 -4.78 1.76 15.24
CA PHE A 94 -3.43 1.65 15.76
C PHE A 94 -2.61 2.83 15.23
N ASP A 95 -1.98 3.56 16.14
CA ASP A 95 -1.24 4.80 15.87
C ASP A 95 0.16 4.68 16.50
N PRO A 96 1.11 4.00 15.80
CA PRO A 96 2.50 3.90 16.23
C PRO A 96 3.20 5.27 16.20
N THR A 97 3.88 5.66 17.28
CA THR A 97 4.33 7.06 17.44
C THR A 97 5.60 7.44 16.68
N ASN A 98 6.39 6.46 16.22
CA ASN A 98 7.79 6.69 15.81
C ASN A 98 8.10 6.34 14.35
N ASN A 99 7.09 6.08 13.50
CA ASN A 99 7.29 5.76 12.07
C ASN A 99 8.37 4.70 11.84
N VAL A 100 8.38 3.64 12.64
CA VAL A 100 9.43 2.59 12.58
C VAL A 100 8.98 1.40 11.75
N PHE A 101 7.67 1.15 11.69
CA PHE A 101 7.13 -0.04 11.07
C PHE A 101 6.85 0.17 9.59
N THR A 102 7.17 -0.85 8.79
CA THR A 102 6.87 -0.88 7.36
C THR A 102 5.83 -1.94 7.03
N SER A 103 5.43 -2.76 8.00
CA SER A 103 4.40 -3.79 7.84
C SER A 103 3.49 -3.92 9.05
N PHE A 104 2.24 -4.28 8.79
CA PHE A 104 1.20 -4.55 9.77
C PHE A 104 0.43 -5.80 9.39
N SER A 105 0.00 -6.61 10.35
CA SER A 105 -0.94 -7.71 10.11
C SER A 105 -1.87 -7.95 11.28
N PHE A 106 -3.04 -8.53 11.01
CA PHE A 106 -4.01 -8.91 12.02
C PHE A 106 -4.92 -10.04 11.56
N GLN A 107 -5.64 -10.61 12.52
CA GLN A 107 -6.73 -11.55 12.33
C GLN A 107 -7.90 -11.13 13.22
N GLY A 108 -9.06 -11.76 13.04
CA GLY A 108 -10.18 -11.46 13.90
C GLY A 108 -11.44 -12.22 13.55
N GLN A 109 -12.53 -11.77 14.16
CA GLN A 109 -13.85 -12.33 13.97
C GLN A 109 -14.88 -11.21 13.95
N LEU A 110 -15.84 -11.27 13.03
CA LEU A 110 -17.05 -10.47 13.08
C LEU A 110 -18.16 -11.20 13.85
N ALA A 111 -19.01 -10.44 14.53
CA ALA A 111 -20.20 -10.96 15.20
C ALA A 111 -21.23 -11.49 14.20
N ILE A 112 -21.32 -10.85 13.03
CA ILE A 112 -22.12 -11.26 11.88
C ILE A 112 -21.29 -11.13 10.60
N LEU A 113 -21.58 -11.93 9.58
CA LEU A 113 -20.84 -11.86 8.32
C LEU A 113 -21.05 -10.50 7.64
N GLY A 114 -19.96 -9.85 7.24
CA GLY A 114 -20.00 -8.65 6.39
C GLY A 114 -18.61 -8.18 5.97
N ASP A 115 -18.53 -6.90 5.56
CA ASP A 115 -17.34 -6.34 4.92
C ASP A 115 -16.38 -5.71 5.93
N ILE A 116 -15.08 -5.83 5.67
CA ILE A 116 -14.02 -5.28 6.50
C ILE A 116 -13.13 -4.43 5.62
N PHE A 117 -12.80 -3.26 6.14
CA PHE A 117 -11.96 -2.27 5.51
C PHE A 117 -10.71 -2.05 6.35
N VAL A 118 -9.59 -1.85 5.66
CA VAL A 118 -8.33 -1.49 6.30
C VAL A 118 -7.81 -0.24 5.64
N GLU A 119 -7.68 0.83 6.41
CA GLU A 119 -7.01 2.07 6.00
C GLU A 119 -5.61 2.08 6.61
N VAL A 120 -4.60 2.26 5.77
CA VAL A 120 -3.21 2.44 6.19
C VAL A 120 -2.77 3.84 5.77
N ASN A 121 -2.34 4.65 6.73
CA ASN A 121 -1.69 5.92 6.48
C ASN A 121 -0.18 5.75 6.49
N ASP A 122 0.49 6.44 5.57
CA ASP A 122 1.94 6.52 5.56
C ASP A 122 2.45 7.81 6.22
N ASN A 123 3.76 7.84 6.47
CA ASN A 123 4.50 9.00 6.96
C ASN A 123 4.54 10.19 5.99
N PHE A 124 4.00 10.07 4.78
CA PHE A 124 3.90 11.15 3.78
C PHE A 124 2.48 11.75 3.70
N GLY A 125 1.54 11.25 4.51
CA GLY A 125 0.15 11.71 4.55
C GLY A 125 -0.77 11.06 3.51
N ASN A 126 -0.33 10.01 2.83
CA ASN A 126 -1.16 9.22 1.93
C ASN A 126 -2.03 8.24 2.72
N THR A 127 -3.21 7.92 2.18
CA THR A 127 -4.11 6.90 2.72
C THR A 127 -4.33 5.79 1.70
N PHE A 128 -4.11 4.55 2.10
CA PHE A 128 -4.35 3.36 1.31
C PHE A 128 -5.52 2.58 1.91
N THR A 129 -6.61 2.40 1.16
CA THR A 129 -7.80 1.67 1.60
C THR A 129 -7.86 0.30 0.93
N PHE A 130 -7.96 -0.75 1.73
CA PHE A 130 -8.05 -2.14 1.28
C PHE A 130 -9.42 -2.72 1.62
N THR A 131 -10.08 -3.31 0.63
CA THR A 131 -11.40 -3.97 0.73
C THR A 131 -11.31 -5.49 0.55
N ASN A 132 -10.10 -6.03 0.39
CA ASN A 132 -9.86 -7.44 0.05
C ASN A 132 -9.71 -8.33 1.30
N VAL A 133 -10.13 -7.87 2.47
CA VAL A 133 -10.16 -8.71 3.68
C VAL A 133 -11.17 -9.83 3.46
N PRO A 134 -10.83 -11.10 3.74
CA PRO A 134 -11.74 -12.22 3.51
C PRO A 134 -13.09 -12.00 4.21
N LYS A 135 -14.18 -12.07 3.42
CA LYS A 135 -15.57 -11.97 3.91
C LYS A 135 -15.96 -13.27 4.62
N SER A 136 -15.53 -13.40 5.87
CA SER A 136 -15.79 -14.55 6.71
C SER A 136 -16.07 -14.08 8.13
N SER A 137 -16.92 -14.81 8.86
CA SER A 137 -17.15 -14.53 10.27
C SER A 137 -15.86 -14.62 11.06
N VAL A 138 -14.92 -15.50 10.67
CA VAL A 138 -13.52 -15.50 11.13
C VAL A 138 -12.61 -15.13 9.96
N PHE A 139 -11.85 -14.06 10.06
CA PHE A 139 -11.04 -13.54 8.97
C PHE A 139 -9.55 -13.48 9.30
N GLY A 140 -8.76 -13.47 8.23
CA GLY A 140 -7.32 -13.29 8.26
C GLY A 140 -6.52 -14.58 7.98
N PRO A 141 -5.17 -14.47 7.87
CA PRO A 141 -4.40 -13.24 8.07
C PRO A 141 -4.67 -12.19 6.99
N PHE A 142 -4.78 -10.93 7.40
CA PHE A 142 -4.60 -9.80 6.50
C PHE A 142 -3.32 -9.08 6.91
N GLY A 143 -2.54 -8.64 5.93
CA GLY A 143 -1.38 -7.80 6.15
C GLY A 143 -1.24 -6.71 5.10
N ALA A 144 -0.56 -5.63 5.48
CA ALA A 144 -0.14 -4.56 4.60
C ALA A 144 1.36 -4.31 4.82
N ALA A 145 2.11 -4.06 3.74
CA ALA A 145 3.53 -3.78 3.80
C ALA A 145 3.93 -2.73 2.76
N ALA A 146 4.85 -1.85 3.15
CA ALA A 146 5.47 -0.86 2.28
C ALA A 146 6.41 -1.52 1.27
N VAL A 147 6.58 -0.89 0.12
CA VAL A 147 7.50 -1.33 -0.92
C VAL A 147 8.93 -0.90 -0.60
N ALA A 148 9.89 -1.77 -0.88
CA ALA A 148 11.31 -1.54 -0.62
C ALA A 148 11.82 -0.34 -1.42
N GLY A 149 12.61 0.52 -0.74
CA GLY A 149 13.25 1.68 -1.36
C GLY A 149 12.36 2.91 -1.52
N THR A 150 11.13 2.91 -1.02
CA THR A 150 10.23 4.07 -1.09
C THR A 150 10.35 4.99 0.12
N GLY A 151 10.93 4.51 1.22
CA GLY A 151 11.06 5.27 2.47
C GLY A 151 9.73 5.41 3.22
N GLN A 152 8.74 4.59 2.88
CA GLN A 152 7.45 4.56 3.55
C GLN A 152 7.49 3.81 4.87
N TYR A 153 6.81 4.40 5.85
CA TYR A 153 6.50 3.81 7.14
C TYR A 153 4.99 3.92 7.38
N ILE A 154 4.47 2.94 8.11
CA ILE A 154 3.08 2.93 8.59
C ILE A 154 2.98 3.90 9.76
N ASP A 155 2.23 4.98 9.54
CA ASP A 155 1.91 6.01 10.52
C ASP A 155 0.64 5.65 11.29
N LYS A 156 -0.36 5.08 10.59
CA LYS A 156 -1.64 4.69 11.19
C LYS A 156 -2.24 3.50 10.47
N VAL A 157 -2.91 2.63 11.22
CA VAL A 157 -3.77 1.60 10.63
C VAL A 157 -5.12 1.62 11.31
N LYS A 158 -6.17 1.80 10.53
CA LYS A 158 -7.54 1.68 10.98
C LYS A 158 -8.19 0.47 10.35
N VAL A 159 -8.64 -0.46 11.18
CA VAL A 159 -9.45 -1.60 10.80
C VAL A 159 -10.89 -1.28 11.18
N TYR A 160 -11.81 -1.34 10.22
CA TYR A 160 -13.21 -1.02 10.49
C TYR A 160 -14.19 -1.82 9.66
N THR A 161 -15.42 -1.87 10.14
CA THR A 161 -16.58 -2.39 9.45
C THR A 161 -17.70 -1.34 9.48
N THR A 162 -18.79 -1.60 8.78
CA THR A 162 -19.96 -0.70 8.74
C THR A 162 -21.11 -1.31 9.52
N LEU A 163 -22.02 -0.50 10.06
CA LEU A 163 -23.22 -1.08 10.67
C LEU A 163 -24.09 -1.75 9.58
N PRO A 164 -24.72 -2.90 9.87
CA PRO A 164 -24.96 -3.48 11.20
C PRO A 164 -23.86 -4.41 11.74
N GLU A 165 -22.74 -4.57 11.04
CA GLU A 165 -21.64 -5.44 11.47
C GLU A 165 -20.89 -4.88 12.68
N ASN A 166 -20.32 -5.79 13.49
CA ASN A 166 -19.44 -5.49 14.62
C ASN A 166 -18.33 -6.54 14.69
N PHE A 167 -17.18 -6.20 15.26
CA PHE A 167 -16.13 -7.14 15.61
C PHE A 167 -16.51 -7.92 16.87
N ASN A 168 -16.34 -9.24 16.83
CA ASN A 168 -16.34 -10.10 18.02
C ASN A 168 -14.92 -10.23 18.60
N SER A 169 -13.89 -10.12 17.75
CA SER A 169 -12.50 -10.04 18.21
C SER A 169 -11.56 -9.47 17.16
N ILE A 170 -10.49 -8.83 17.62
CA ILE A 170 -9.28 -8.50 16.85
C ILE A 170 -8.09 -9.14 17.58
N LYS A 171 -7.30 -9.95 16.89
CA LYS A 171 -6.24 -10.79 17.47
C LYS A 171 -5.04 -10.92 16.55
N LEU A 172 -3.93 -11.41 17.10
CA LEU A 172 -2.67 -11.65 16.36
C LEU A 172 -2.24 -10.40 15.58
N VAL A 173 -2.27 -9.27 16.29
CA VAL A 173 -1.85 -7.98 15.75
C VAL A 173 -0.34 -7.92 15.84
N ASP A 174 0.32 -7.83 14.69
CA ASP A 174 1.76 -7.70 14.62
C ASP A 174 2.18 -6.52 13.76
N PHE A 175 3.31 -5.91 14.13
CA PHE A 175 4.02 -4.93 13.31
C PHE A 175 5.43 -5.41 13.03
N GLY A 176 6.03 -4.90 11.95
CA GLY A 176 7.39 -5.28 11.59
C GLY A 176 8.06 -4.32 10.63
N ASN A 177 9.33 -4.60 10.36
CA ASN A 177 10.19 -3.87 9.43
C ASN A 177 10.41 -4.70 8.16
N TYR A 178 9.31 -5.24 7.64
CA TYR A 178 9.31 -5.97 6.38
C TYR A 178 8.88 -5.05 5.23
N THR A 179 9.63 -5.08 4.13
CA THR A 179 9.29 -4.37 2.90
C THR A 179 9.18 -5.34 1.74
N VAL A 180 8.22 -5.09 0.86
CA VAL A 180 7.99 -5.88 -0.35
C VAL A 180 8.96 -5.47 -1.44
N ALA A 181 9.55 -6.40 -2.18
CA ALA A 181 10.35 -6.03 -3.34
C ALA A 181 9.50 -5.18 -4.32
N GLY A 182 10.04 -4.04 -4.75
CA GLY A 182 9.37 -3.19 -5.73
C GLY A 182 9.14 -3.91 -7.05
N ALA A 183 8.13 -3.48 -7.79
CA ALA A 183 7.83 -4.02 -9.11
C ALA A 183 9.07 -3.90 -9.99
N VAL A 184 9.61 -5.04 -10.41
CA VAL A 184 10.68 -5.07 -11.42
C VAL A 184 10.03 -4.68 -12.75
N PRO A 185 10.60 -3.71 -13.50
CA PRO A 185 10.05 -3.35 -14.80
C PRO A 185 9.92 -4.59 -15.67
N GLU A 186 8.75 -4.78 -16.27
CA GLU A 186 8.48 -5.94 -17.10
C GLU A 186 9.53 -6.06 -18.22
N PRO A 187 9.91 -7.28 -18.67
CA PRO A 187 10.84 -7.45 -19.79
C PRO A 187 10.44 -6.67 -21.05
N SER A 188 9.13 -6.46 -21.26
CA SER A 188 8.56 -5.60 -22.30
C SER A 188 8.98 -4.12 -22.15
N THR A 189 9.06 -3.62 -20.92
CA THR A 189 9.55 -2.28 -20.61
C THR A 189 11.01 -2.14 -21.02
N TRP A 190 11.84 -3.14 -20.69
CA TRP A 190 13.23 -3.18 -21.14
C TRP A 190 13.34 -3.25 -22.67
N ALA A 191 12.52 -4.09 -23.30
CA ALA A 191 12.50 -4.23 -24.75
C ALA A 191 12.08 -2.95 -25.47
N MET A 192 11.06 -2.25 -24.96
CA MET A 192 10.60 -0.97 -25.51
C MET A 192 11.66 0.13 -25.34
N MET A 193 12.33 0.18 -24.19
CA MET A 193 13.44 1.13 -23.97
C MET A 193 14.57 0.86 -24.96
N MET A 194 14.98 -0.40 -25.12
CA MET A 194 15.99 -0.79 -26.10
C MET A 194 15.56 -0.45 -27.54
N LEU A 195 14.33 -0.77 -27.93
CA LEU A 195 13.79 -0.44 -29.26
C LEU A 195 13.78 1.07 -29.51
N GLY A 196 13.40 1.87 -28.52
CA GLY A 196 13.46 3.33 -28.60
C GLY A 196 14.88 3.84 -28.87
N PHE A 197 15.86 3.35 -28.10
CA PHE A 197 17.27 3.71 -28.30
C PHE A 197 17.82 3.22 -29.65
N PHE A 198 17.45 2.01 -30.09
CA PHE A 198 17.79 1.51 -31.42
C PHE A 198 17.20 2.39 -32.53
N GLY A 199 15.95 2.84 -32.39
CA GLY A 199 15.30 3.75 -33.34
C GLY A 199 16.04 5.08 -33.48
N VAL A 200 16.43 5.70 -32.35
CA VAL A 200 17.21 6.95 -32.35
C VAL A 200 18.60 6.75 -32.96
N GLY A 201 19.29 5.66 -32.59
CA GLY A 201 20.60 5.32 -33.15
C GLY A 201 20.55 5.10 -34.67
N PHE A 202 19.52 4.42 -35.16
CA PHE A 202 19.31 4.18 -36.58
C PHE A 202 19.07 5.47 -37.38
N LEU A 203 18.25 6.39 -36.86
CA LEU A 203 18.02 7.70 -37.49
C LEU A 203 19.29 8.54 -37.59
N ALA A 204 20.11 8.55 -36.53
CA ALA A 204 21.40 9.23 -36.52
C ALA A 204 22.37 8.63 -37.55
N TYR A 205 22.43 7.29 -37.63
CA TYR A 205 23.24 6.58 -38.62
C TYR A 205 22.87 6.96 -40.06
N ARG A 206 21.56 7.00 -40.38
CA ARG A 206 21.10 7.34 -41.74
C ARG A 206 21.45 8.78 -42.13
N ARG A 207 21.43 9.72 -41.19
CA ARG A 207 21.70 11.14 -41.44
C ARG A 207 23.17 11.41 -41.77
N LYS A 208 24.09 10.60 -41.21
CA LYS A 208 25.54 10.69 -41.46
C LYS A 208 25.91 10.39 -42.93
N ASN A 209 25.15 9.53 -43.62
CA ASN A 209 25.42 9.17 -45.01
C ASN A 209 24.91 10.19 -46.06
N GLN A 210 24.32 11.32 -45.65
CA GLN A 210 23.87 12.37 -46.58
C GLN A 210 24.74 13.64 -46.55
N GLY A 211 25.81 13.66 -45.77
CA GLY A 211 26.72 14.81 -45.65
C GLY A 211 28.06 14.60 -46.33
N SER A 212 28.12 14.70 -47.66
CA SER A 212 29.24 15.29 -48.44
C SER A 212 29.07 15.02 -49.94
N VAL A 213 28.17 15.73 -50.60
CA VAL A 213 28.36 16.05 -52.02
C VAL A 213 28.94 17.45 -52.06
N ARG A 214 30.26 17.55 -52.12
CA ARG A 214 30.95 18.79 -52.49
C ARG A 214 30.85 18.90 -54.01
N LEU A 215 30.04 19.84 -54.49
CA LEU A 215 30.08 20.27 -55.89
C LEU A 215 31.35 21.11 -56.08
N ALA A 216 32.22 20.64 -56.96
CA ALA A 216 33.42 21.32 -57.42
C ALA A 216 33.08 22.31 -58.54
#